data_AF-A0A914U1G2-F1
#
_entry.id   AF-A0A914U1G2-F1
#
_cell.length_a   1.000
_cell.length_b   1.000
_cell.length_c   1.000
_cell.angle_alpha   90.00
_cell.angle_beta   90.00
_cell.angle_gamma   90.00
#
_symmetry.space_group_name_H-M   'P 1'
#
loop_
_entity.id
_entity.type
_entity.pdbx_description
1 polymer ?
#
loop_
_entity_poly.entity_id
_entity_poly.type
_entity_poly.pdbx_seq_one_letter_code
_entity_poly.pdbx_strand_id
1 'polypeptide(L)'
;MAPRYALEIMDRLLRDLTKIEEPFGGKILLLGGDFRQLLPVRKNGTRSECVNLSIKNSGHWNKFEKLTLTQNIRADLDEAEFAKFLLQIGEGKTNDSNSNMEFPDGFEIETDLVQEVFGHLIAQQRYEDVASSAILSARNADVDELNKQVVDLLPSRGVKKVHKC
;
A
#
# COMPACT_ATOMS: atom_id res chain seq x y z
N MET A 1 6.27 -1.06 -4.65
CA MET A 1 6.46 -0.23 -5.86
C MET A 1 7.84 -0.48 -6.45
N ALA A 2 7.93 -1.01 -7.66
CA ALA A 2 9.21 -1.14 -8.36
C ALA A 2 9.63 0.21 -8.97
N PRO A 3 10.88 0.66 -8.80
CA PRO A 3 11.38 1.86 -9.46
C PRO A 3 11.68 1.59 -10.94
N ARG A 4 11.74 2.64 -11.77
CA ARG A 4 12.09 2.53 -13.20
C ARG A 4 13.40 1.81 -13.46
N TYR A 5 14.37 1.93 -12.55
CA TYR A 5 15.66 1.24 -12.66
C TYR A 5 15.51 -0.28 -12.65
N ALA A 6 14.52 -0.83 -11.93
CA ALA A 6 14.26 -2.26 -11.95
C ALA A 6 13.85 -2.73 -13.36
N LEU A 7 13.03 -1.93 -14.05
CA LEU A 7 12.62 -2.19 -15.43
C LEU A 7 13.79 -2.07 -16.40
N GLU A 8 14.60 -1.03 -16.26
CA GLU A 8 15.78 -0.77 -17.12
C GLU A 8 16.88 -1.82 -16.93
N ILE A 9 17.15 -2.23 -15.68
CA ILE A 9 18.12 -3.29 -15.38
C ILE A 9 17.63 -4.63 -15.90
N MET A 10 16.34 -4.93 -15.77
CA MET A 10 15.75 -6.14 -16.31
C MET A 10 15.88 -6.21 -17.84
N ASP A 11 15.63 -5.10 -18.56
CA ASP A 11 15.86 -5.02 -20.01
C ASP A 11 17.31 -5.37 -20.37
N ARG A 12 18.27 -4.70 -19.72
CA ARG A 12 19.70 -4.96 -19.95
C ARG A 12 20.07 -6.40 -19.65
N LEU A 13 19.65 -6.93 -18.50
CA LEU A 13 19.94 -8.29 -18.08
C LEU A 13 19.40 -9.32 -19.07
N LEU A 14 18.15 -9.14 -19.53
CA LEU A 14 17.53 -10.09 -20.46
C LEU A 14 18.22 -10.06 -21.82
N ARG A 15 18.60 -8.89 -22.33
CA ARG A 15 19.40 -8.77 -23.56
C ARG A 15 20.77 -9.44 -23.42
N ASP A 16 21.43 -9.21 -22.29
CA ASP A 16 22.73 -9.82 -22.00
C ASP A 16 22.65 -11.35 -21.94
N LEU A 17 21.56 -11.89 -21.39
CA LEU A 17 21.34 -13.34 -21.27
C LEU A 17 20.92 -13.98 -22.60
N THR A 18 20.02 -13.35 -23.36
CA THR A 18 19.48 -13.94 -24.60
C THR A 18 20.34 -13.65 -25.82
N LYS A 19 21.24 -12.66 -25.74
CA LYS A 19 22.01 -12.12 -26.88
C LYS A 19 21.11 -11.57 -27.99
N ILE A 20 19.96 -11.02 -27.62
CA ILE A 20 18.97 -10.41 -28.52
C ILE A 20 18.83 -8.94 -28.15
N GLU A 21 19.01 -8.03 -29.11
CA GLU A 21 18.97 -6.57 -28.90
C GLU A 21 17.55 -5.99 -28.79
N GLU A 22 16.52 -6.80 -29.09
CA GLU A 22 15.12 -6.42 -28.88
C GLU A 22 14.86 -6.07 -27.39
N PRO A 23 13.88 -5.19 -27.10
CA PRO A 23 13.48 -4.91 -25.73
C PRO A 23 13.26 -6.20 -24.93
N PHE A 24 13.78 -6.23 -23.70
CA PHE A 24 13.71 -7.36 -22.78
C PHE A 24 14.22 -8.68 -23.37
N GLY A 25 15.18 -8.62 -24.31
CA GLY A 25 15.74 -9.80 -24.94
C GLY A 25 14.72 -10.61 -25.75
N GLY A 26 13.72 -9.94 -26.32
CA GLY A 26 12.63 -10.55 -27.11
C GLY A 26 11.55 -11.22 -26.24
N LYS A 27 11.49 -10.92 -24.93
CA LYS A 27 10.47 -11.48 -24.04
C LYS A 27 9.23 -10.60 -24.00
N ILE A 28 8.07 -11.26 -23.93
CA ILE A 28 6.81 -10.59 -23.66
C ILE A 28 6.77 -10.25 -22.17
N LEU A 29 6.54 -8.97 -21.86
CA LEU A 29 6.46 -8.48 -20.49
C LEU A 29 5.07 -7.91 -20.22
N LEU A 30 4.39 -8.49 -19.24
CA LEU A 30 3.11 -7.99 -18.73
C LEU A 30 3.36 -7.32 -17.38
N LEU A 31 3.03 -6.02 -17.28
CA LEU A 31 3.08 -5.25 -16.05
C LEU A 31 1.67 -5.03 -15.53
N GLY A 32 1.43 -5.34 -14.25
CA GLY A 32 0.18 -5.08 -13.56
C GLY A 32 0.42 -4.17 -12.36
N GLY A 33 -0.49 -3.23 -12.13
CA GLY A 33 -0.43 -2.34 -10.98
C GLY A 33 -1.40 -1.18 -11.07
N ASP A 34 -1.48 -0.40 -10.00
CA ASP A 34 -2.29 0.79 -9.92
C ASP A 34 -1.43 1.99 -9.53
N PHE A 35 -1.30 2.95 -10.46
CA PHE A 35 -0.49 4.16 -10.26
C PHE A 35 -1.15 5.22 -9.40
N ARG A 36 -2.40 4.99 -8.97
CA ARG A 36 -3.09 5.78 -7.94
C ARG A 36 -2.64 5.39 -6.52
N GLN A 37 -1.87 4.31 -6.39
CA GLN A 37 -1.23 3.92 -5.13
C GLN A 37 0.06 4.72 -4.87
N LEU A 38 0.76 4.36 -3.80
CA LEU A 38 2.01 5.00 -3.36
C LEU A 38 3.06 5.02 -4.46
N LEU A 39 3.89 6.06 -4.52
CA LEU A 39 5.06 6.13 -5.40
C LEU A 39 6.20 5.23 -4.91
N PRO A 40 7.22 4.93 -5.75
CA PRO A 40 8.45 4.31 -5.26
C PRO A 40 9.10 5.17 -4.17
N VAL A 41 9.55 4.51 -3.10
CA VAL A 41 10.13 5.19 -1.94
C VAL A 41 11.61 5.47 -2.19
N ARG A 42 12.03 6.72 -1.97
CA ARG A 42 13.44 7.11 -1.90
C ARG A 42 13.73 7.75 -0.55
N LYS A 43 14.62 7.14 0.24
CA LYS A 43 15.06 7.70 1.52
C LYS A 43 15.71 9.06 1.27
N ASN A 44 15.27 10.08 2.01
CA ASN A 44 15.71 11.46 1.87
C ASN A 44 15.50 12.04 0.45
N GLY A 45 14.58 11.46 -0.33
CA GLY A 45 14.26 11.95 -1.66
C GLY A 45 13.22 13.07 -1.62
N THR A 46 13.35 14.02 -2.53
CA THR A 46 12.31 15.01 -2.80
C THR A 46 11.11 14.36 -3.49
N ARG A 47 9.95 15.04 -3.48
CA ARG A 47 8.75 14.61 -4.23
C ARG A 47 9.07 14.36 -5.71
N SER A 48 9.81 15.29 -6.34
CA SER A 48 10.20 15.19 -7.75
C SER A 48 11.08 13.96 -8.00
N GLU A 49 11.98 13.63 -7.08
CA GLU A 49 12.80 12.43 -7.19
C GLU A 49 11.99 11.14 -7.07
N CYS A 50 11.03 11.08 -6.14
CA CYS A 50 10.13 9.92 -6.01
C CYS A 50 9.25 9.75 -7.27
N VAL A 51 8.76 10.86 -7.85
CA VAL A 51 8.04 10.84 -9.13
C VAL A 51 8.96 10.34 -10.24
N ASN A 52 10.19 10.86 -10.34
CA ASN A 52 11.18 10.44 -11.34
C ASN A 52 11.59 8.97 -11.22
N LEU A 53 11.41 8.34 -10.06
CA LEU A 53 11.61 6.90 -9.89
C LEU A 53 10.45 6.06 -10.41
N SER A 54 9.27 6.64 -10.66
CA SER A 54 8.12 5.91 -11.17
C SER A 54 8.43 5.23 -12.51
N ILE A 55 7.89 4.02 -12.70
CA ILE A 55 8.00 3.27 -13.97
C ILE A 55 7.47 4.10 -15.16
N LYS A 56 6.48 4.98 -14.93
CA LYS A 56 5.97 5.90 -15.95
C LYS A 56 7.05 6.83 -16.54
N ASN A 57 8.11 7.10 -15.78
CA ASN A 57 9.24 7.92 -16.20
C ASN A 57 10.40 7.10 -16.80
N SER A 58 10.23 5.80 -16.99
CA SER A 58 11.20 4.98 -17.74
C SER A 58 11.10 5.26 -19.23
N GLY A 59 12.24 5.26 -19.93
CA GLY A 59 12.27 5.29 -21.39
C GLY A 59 11.55 4.11 -22.05
N HIS A 60 11.35 3.00 -21.33
CA HIS A 60 10.59 1.84 -21.82
C HIS A 60 9.07 2.04 -21.74
N TRP A 61 8.57 3.00 -20.96
CA TRP A 61 7.13 3.13 -20.70
C TRP A 61 6.32 3.34 -21.98
N ASN A 62 6.86 4.09 -22.93
CA ASN A 62 6.21 4.37 -24.22
C ASN A 62 6.17 3.15 -25.16
N LYS A 63 6.85 2.05 -24.82
CA LYS A 63 6.84 0.79 -25.59
C LYS A 63 5.72 -0.16 -25.17
N PHE A 64 5.08 0.09 -24.02
CA PHE A 64 4.00 -0.76 -23.52
C PHE A 64 2.65 -0.36 -24.11
N GLU A 65 1.87 -1.36 -24.50
CA GLU A 65 0.44 -1.21 -24.68
C GLU A 65 -0.25 -1.05 -23.31
N LYS A 66 -1.21 -0.14 -23.22
CA LYS A 66 -1.89 0.19 -21.95
C LYS A 66 -3.29 -0.39 -21.98
N LEU A 67 -3.51 -1.40 -21.14
CA LEU A 67 -4.82 -2.00 -20.90
C LEU A 67 -5.33 -1.57 -19.54
N THR A 68 -6.61 -1.22 -19.45
CA THR A 68 -7.24 -0.73 -18.20
C THR A 68 -8.36 -1.67 -17.80
N LEU A 69 -8.32 -2.16 -16.57
CA LEU A 69 -9.43 -2.88 -15.95
C LEU A 69 -10.42 -1.87 -15.37
N THR A 70 -11.70 -1.98 -15.75
CA THR A 70 -12.75 -1.02 -15.38
C THR A 70 -13.75 -1.58 -14.36
N GLN A 71 -13.83 -2.90 -14.21
CA GLN A 71 -14.74 -3.54 -13.27
C GLN A 71 -14.10 -3.65 -11.89
N ASN A 72 -14.73 -3.05 -10.88
CA ASN A 72 -14.38 -3.26 -9.48
C ASN A 72 -14.96 -4.61 -9.03
N ILE A 73 -14.11 -5.44 -8.43
CA ILE A 73 -14.48 -6.78 -7.92
C ILE A 73 -14.37 -6.88 -6.39
N ARG A 74 -14.00 -5.79 -5.73
CA ARG A 74 -13.77 -5.73 -4.27
C ARG A 74 -14.89 -5.02 -3.54
N ALA A 75 -15.44 -3.94 -4.13
CA ALA A 75 -16.59 -3.25 -3.56
C ALA A 75 -17.86 -4.04 -3.90
N ASP A 76 -18.76 -4.14 -2.94
CA ASP A 76 -20.07 -4.76 -3.17
C ASP A 76 -20.95 -3.87 -4.07
N LEU A 77 -22.00 -4.44 -4.64
CA LEU A 77 -22.86 -3.74 -5.62
C LEU A 77 -23.57 -2.52 -5.02
N ASP A 78 -23.82 -2.54 -3.72
CA ASP A 78 -24.42 -1.47 -2.93
C ASP A 78 -23.40 -0.41 -2.48
N GLU A 79 -22.10 -0.67 -2.64
CA GLU A 79 -21.01 0.26 -2.28
C GLU A 79 -20.51 1.11 -3.46
N ALA A 80 -21.32 1.27 -4.52
CA ALA A 80 -20.92 1.95 -5.75
C ALA A 80 -20.42 3.40 -5.51
N GLU A 81 -21.06 4.14 -4.60
CA GLU A 81 -20.65 5.50 -4.26
C GLU A 81 -19.32 5.51 -3.49
N PHE A 82 -19.10 4.55 -2.60
CA PHE A 82 -17.82 4.41 -1.89
C PHE A 82 -16.69 4.04 -2.85
N ALA A 83 -16.94 3.11 -3.78
CA ALA A 83 -15.98 2.75 -4.83
C ALA A 83 -15.61 3.96 -5.70
N LYS A 84 -16.59 4.79 -6.07
CA LYS A 84 -16.39 6.03 -6.84
C LYS A 84 -15.60 7.06 -6.03
N PHE A 85 -15.89 7.21 -4.75
CA PHE A 85 -15.14 8.08 -3.84
C PHE A 85 -13.66 7.65 -3.76
N LEU A 86 -13.38 6.35 -3.56
CA LEU A 86 -12.00 5.83 -3.56
C LEU A 86 -11.25 6.10 -4.87
N LEU A 87 -11.93 6.06 -6.01
CA LEU A 87 -11.33 6.42 -7.30
C LEU A 87 -10.96 7.91 -7.36
N GLN A 88 -11.83 8.79 -6.87
CA GLN A 88 -11.57 10.23 -6.83
C GLN A 88 -10.37 10.56 -5.92
N ILE A 89 -10.26 9.88 -4.78
CA ILE A 89 -9.09 9.95 -3.89
C ILE A 89 -7.82 9.54 -4.65
N GLY A 90 -7.83 8.37 -5.29
CA GLY A 90 -6.67 7.86 -6.01
C GLY A 90 -6.23 8.75 -7.18
N GLU A 91 -7.17 9.47 -7.79
CA GLU A 91 -6.91 10.45 -8.85
C GLU A 91 -6.51 11.84 -8.33
N GLY A 92 -6.55 12.04 -7.00
CA GLY A 92 -6.26 13.32 -6.36
C GLY A 92 -7.30 14.41 -6.64
N LYS A 93 -8.52 14.03 -7.04
CA LYS A 93 -9.61 14.97 -7.38
C LYS A 93 -10.25 15.62 -6.14
N THR A 94 -10.10 14.99 -4.98
CA THR A 94 -10.60 15.49 -3.70
C THR A 94 -9.55 16.29 -2.94
N ASN A 95 -8.34 16.44 -3.49
CA ASN A 95 -7.27 17.15 -2.82
C ASN A 95 -7.39 18.66 -2.99
N ASP A 96 -7.12 19.41 -1.93
CA ASP A 96 -7.01 20.87 -1.96
C ASP A 96 -5.70 21.33 -2.64
N SER A 97 -5.49 22.64 -2.71
CA SER A 97 -4.27 23.24 -3.26
C SER A 97 -2.97 22.83 -2.53
N ASN A 98 -3.08 22.38 -1.28
CA ASN A 98 -1.97 21.92 -0.44
C ASN A 98 -1.81 20.39 -0.47
N SER A 99 -2.55 19.69 -1.33
CA SER A 99 -2.60 18.22 -1.41
C SER A 99 -3.21 17.53 -0.17
N ASN A 100 -3.94 18.26 0.67
CA ASN A 100 -4.71 17.70 1.77
C ASN A 100 -6.07 17.21 1.28
N MET A 101 -6.67 16.31 2.04
CA MET A 101 -8.02 15.80 1.82
C MET A 101 -8.85 16.04 3.06
N GLU A 102 -10.10 16.43 2.87
CA GLU A 102 -11.11 16.40 3.92
C GLU A 102 -11.74 15.01 3.95
N PHE A 103 -11.77 14.40 5.13
CA PHE A 103 -12.52 13.18 5.35
C PHE A 103 -14.01 13.53 5.51
N PRO A 104 -14.93 12.66 5.07
CA PRO A 104 -16.34 12.86 5.35
C PRO A 104 -16.62 12.84 6.86
N ASP A 105 -17.70 13.48 7.28
CA ASP A 105 -18.14 13.47 8.68
C ASP A 105 -18.35 12.02 9.18
N GLY A 106 -17.93 11.74 10.40
CA GLY A 106 -18.07 10.41 11.04
C GLY A 106 -16.91 9.43 10.79
N PHE A 107 -15.83 9.86 10.13
CA PHE A 107 -14.59 9.08 9.98
C PHE A 107 -13.57 9.34 11.11
N GLU A 108 -13.94 10.14 12.10
CA GLU A 108 -13.11 10.47 13.26
C GLU A 108 -13.54 9.64 14.47
N ILE A 109 -12.55 9.13 15.21
CA ILE A 109 -12.75 8.44 16.48
C ILE A 109 -11.96 9.21 17.55
N GLU A 110 -12.64 9.66 18.60
CA GLU A 110 -12.02 10.35 19.74
C GLU A 110 -11.52 9.38 20.82
N THR A 111 -11.87 8.09 20.71
CA THR A 111 -11.54 7.05 21.69
C THR A 111 -10.23 6.32 21.37
N ASP A 112 -9.78 5.49 22.30
CA ASP A 112 -8.64 4.59 22.08
C ASP A 112 -9.00 3.56 21.00
N LEU A 113 -8.41 3.75 19.82
CA LEU A 113 -8.64 2.91 18.64
C LEU A 113 -8.32 1.43 18.89
N VAL A 114 -7.31 1.13 19.71
CA VAL A 114 -6.94 -0.25 20.04
C VAL A 114 -8.03 -0.91 20.88
N GLN A 115 -8.55 -0.20 21.87
CA GLN A 115 -9.67 -0.69 22.69
C GLN A 115 -10.95 -0.86 21.87
N GLU A 116 -11.25 0.11 21.00
CA GLU A 116 -12.44 0.10 20.16
C GLU A 116 -12.44 -1.12 19.22
N VAL A 117 -11.34 -1.33 18.50
CA VAL A 117 -11.22 -2.39 17.49
C VAL A 117 -11.01 -3.76 18.14
N PHE A 118 -10.11 -3.87 19.12
CA PHE A 118 -9.66 -5.17 19.63
C PHE A 118 -10.12 -5.48 21.06
N GLY A 119 -10.41 -4.49 21.89
CA GLY A 119 -10.65 -4.67 23.33
C GLY A 119 -11.79 -5.64 23.62
N HIS A 120 -12.96 -5.41 23.03
CA HIS A 120 -14.12 -6.29 23.24
C HIS A 120 -13.94 -7.69 22.65
N LEU A 121 -13.27 -7.79 21.49
CA LEU A 121 -13.01 -9.08 20.82
C LEU A 121 -12.06 -9.95 21.64
N ILE A 122 -10.99 -9.37 22.17
CA ILE A 122 -10.02 -10.09 23.01
C ILE A 122 -10.66 -10.49 24.34
N ALA A 123 -11.42 -9.59 24.98
CA ALA A 123 -12.11 -9.91 26.24
C ALA A 123 -13.11 -11.07 26.11
N GLN A 124 -13.78 -11.17 24.96
CA GLN A 124 -14.71 -12.25 24.64
C GLN A 124 -14.04 -13.48 24.00
N GLN A 125 -12.72 -13.49 23.85
CA GLN A 125 -11.93 -14.56 23.22
C GLN A 125 -12.38 -14.87 21.77
N ARG A 126 -12.86 -13.85 21.05
CA ARG A 126 -13.29 -13.94 19.65
C ARG A 126 -12.09 -13.82 18.70
N TYR A 127 -11.14 -14.76 18.80
CA TYR A 127 -9.86 -14.66 18.10
C TYR A 127 -9.97 -14.71 16.57
N GLU A 128 -11.01 -15.33 16.02
CA GLU A 128 -11.27 -15.31 14.57
C GLU A 128 -11.59 -13.89 14.08
N ASP A 129 -12.37 -13.13 14.84
CA ASP A 129 -12.71 -11.74 14.53
C ASP A 129 -11.52 -10.80 14.77
N VAL A 130 -10.66 -11.12 15.75
CA VAL A 130 -9.38 -10.42 15.92
C VAL A 130 -8.48 -10.63 14.70
N ALA A 131 -8.43 -11.86 14.16
CA ALA A 131 -7.59 -12.19 13.00
C ALA A 131 -8.08 -11.54 11.70
N SER A 132 -9.38 -11.21 11.60
CA SER A 132 -9.95 -10.50 10.45
C SER A 132 -9.92 -8.97 10.58
N SER A 133 -9.53 -8.45 11.75
CA SER A 133 -9.45 -7.01 12.03
C SER A 133 -8.04 -6.48 11.84
N ALA A 134 -7.92 -5.21 11.41
CA ALA A 134 -6.63 -4.56 11.24
C ALA A 134 -6.71 -3.06 11.53
N ILE A 135 -5.67 -2.53 12.19
CA ILE A 135 -5.41 -1.09 12.28
C ILE A 135 -4.23 -0.78 11.35
N LEU A 136 -4.40 0.22 10.48
CA LEU A 136 -3.36 0.71 9.58
C LEU A 136 -2.84 2.06 10.08
N SER A 137 -1.53 2.25 10.05
CA SER A 137 -0.91 3.53 10.36
C SER A 137 0.19 3.88 9.35
N ALA A 138 0.43 5.18 9.16
CA ALA A 138 1.36 5.70 8.17
C ALA A 138 2.83 5.47 8.52
N ARG A 139 3.17 5.36 9.81
CA ARG A 139 4.56 5.23 10.29
C ARG A 139 4.75 3.93 11.05
N ASN A 140 5.87 3.25 10.79
CA ASN A 140 6.22 2.02 11.50
C ASN A 140 6.33 2.25 13.02
N ALA A 141 6.80 3.41 13.48
CA ALA A 141 6.87 3.72 14.91
C ALA A 141 5.48 3.71 15.58
N ASP A 142 4.46 4.23 14.90
CA ASP A 142 3.08 4.20 15.40
C ASP A 142 2.53 2.77 15.34
N VAL A 143 2.85 2.01 14.27
CA VAL A 143 2.48 0.60 14.16
C VAL A 143 3.07 -0.22 15.30
N ASP A 144 4.34 0.00 15.64
CA ASP A 144 5.01 -0.71 16.73
C ASP A 144 4.37 -0.41 18.09
N GLU A 145 4.00 0.85 18.32
CA GLU A 145 3.30 1.27 19.55
C GLU A 145 1.89 0.67 19.63
N LEU A 146 1.10 0.74 18.56
CA LEU A 146 -0.23 0.14 18.49
C LEU A 146 -0.17 -1.38 18.66
N ASN A 147 0.77 -2.05 18.00
CA ASN A 147 0.96 -3.50 18.14
C ASN A 147 1.29 -3.89 19.58
N LYS A 148 2.11 -3.09 20.27
CA LYS A 148 2.44 -3.33 21.68
C LYS A 148 1.19 -3.22 22.55
N GLN A 149 0.35 -2.20 22.34
CA GLN A 149 -0.92 -2.05 23.07
C GLN A 149 -1.87 -3.23 22.84
N VAL A 150 -2.00 -3.71 21.59
CA VAL A 150 -2.78 -4.91 21.27
C VAL A 150 -2.22 -6.15 21.97
N VAL A 151 -0.90 -6.31 22.01
CA VAL A 151 -0.26 -7.45 22.70
C VAL A 151 -0.46 -7.37 24.21
N ASP A 152 -0.39 -6.18 24.81
CA ASP A 152 -0.62 -5.98 26.25
C ASP A 152 -2.07 -6.27 26.66
N LEU A 153 -3.03 -6.19 25.72
CA LEU A 153 -4.42 -6.61 25.92
C LEU A 153 -4.61 -8.14 25.94
N LEU A 154 -3.71 -8.89 25.31
CA LEU A 154 -3.86 -10.35 25.23
C LEU A 154 -3.65 -10.98 26.62
N PRO A 155 -4.42 -12.03 26.97
CA PRO A 155 -4.24 -12.72 28.24
C PRO A 155 -2.82 -13.31 28.30
N SER A 156 -2.03 -12.84 29.26
CA SER A 156 -0.66 -13.27 29.45
C SER A 156 -0.62 -14.75 29.85
N ARG A 157 -0.37 -15.65 28.89
CA ARG A 157 0.20 -16.96 29.20
C ARG A 157 1.62 -16.71 29.68
N GLY A 158 1.98 -17.18 30.87
CA GLY A 158 3.25 -16.89 31.57
C GLY A 158 4.53 -17.27 30.81
N VAL A 159 4.86 -16.54 29.76
CA VAL A 159 6.14 -16.62 29.06
C VAL A 159 7.09 -15.66 29.75
N LYS A 160 8.04 -16.22 30.52
CA LYS A 160 9.15 -15.47 31.10
C LYS A 160 9.84 -14.68 30.00
N LYS A 161 9.89 -13.35 30.13
CA LYS A 161 10.71 -12.46 29.30
C LYS A 161 12.18 -12.87 29.44
N VAL A 162 12.70 -13.65 28.49
CA VAL A 162 14.15 -13.90 28.41
C VAL A 162 14.78 -12.59 27.95
N HIS A 163 15.36 -11.85 28.89
CA HIS A 163 16.27 -10.77 28.55
C HIS A 163 17.48 -11.39 27.86
N LYS A 164 17.67 -11.08 26.57
CA LYS A 164 18.95 -11.34 25.90
C LYS A 164 19.95 -10.31 26.43
N CYS A 165 20.97 -10.81 27.13
CA CYS A 165 22.22 -10.09 27.35
C CYS A 165 22.93 -9.83 26.02
#